data_AF-G6B0W5-F1
#
_entry.id   AF-G6B0W5-F1
#
_cell.length_a   1.000
_cell.length_b   1.000
_cell.length_c   1.000
_cell.angle_alpha   90.00
_cell.angle_beta   90.00
_cell.angle_gamma   90.00
#
_symmetry.space_group_name_H-M   'P 1'
#
loop_
_entity.id
_entity.type
_entity.pdbx_description
1 polymer ?
#
loop_
_entity_poly.entity_id
_entity_poly.type
_entity_poly.pdbx_seq_one_letter_code
_entity_poly.pdbx_strand_id
1 'polypeptide(L)'
;MLFWDVDISQTDMDKYPSFFVQRVLEYGKWSDWNILVNYYGKEKIVNICMNLRSLDPVCLSYICAISNTKKEDYRCYRIAQSNPTHWNS
;
A
#
# COMPACT_ATOMS: atom_id res chain seq x y z
N MET A 1 1.52 11.18 17.92
CA MET A 1 2.50 11.21 16.83
C MET A 1 2.09 10.25 15.75
N LEU A 2 1.46 10.83 14.74
CA LEU A 2 1.24 10.24 13.42
C LEU A 2 2.59 10.32 12.70
N PHE A 3 2.97 9.33 11.88
CA PHE A 3 4.26 9.41 11.17
C PHE A 3 4.30 10.55 10.13
N TRP A 4 3.14 11.13 9.84
CA TRP A 4 2.90 12.24 8.94
C TRP A 4 2.42 13.51 9.64
N ASP A 5 2.72 13.70 10.93
CA ASP A 5 2.46 14.97 11.68
C ASP A 5 3.25 16.17 11.13
N VAL A 6 4.06 16.00 10.09
CA VAL A 6 4.58 17.10 9.26
C VAL A 6 3.40 17.66 8.48
N ASP A 7 3.22 18.99 8.37
CA ASP A 7 2.13 19.65 7.61
C ASP A 7 2.00 19.13 6.16
N ILE A 8 1.40 17.97 5.99
CA ILE A 8 1.17 17.32 4.70
C ILE A 8 -0.18 17.83 4.26
N SER A 9 -0.13 18.73 3.28
CA SER A 9 -1.33 19.29 2.70
C SER A 9 -2.10 18.20 1.98
N GLN A 10 -3.42 18.37 1.85
CA GLN A 10 -4.23 17.48 1.00
C GLN A 10 -3.67 17.42 -0.44
N THR A 11 -3.09 18.52 -0.91
CA THR A 11 -2.39 18.61 -2.19
C THR A 11 -1.22 17.63 -2.31
N ASP A 12 -0.47 17.39 -1.24
CA ASP A 12 0.65 16.44 -1.25
C ASP A 12 0.17 15.00 -1.29
N MET A 13 -0.91 14.70 -0.57
CA MET A 13 -1.57 13.39 -0.62
C MET A 13 -2.04 13.09 -2.05
N ASP A 14 -2.72 14.04 -2.70
CA ASP A 14 -3.19 13.88 -4.08
C ASP A 14 -2.04 13.79 -5.10
N LYS A 15 -0.91 14.44 -4.82
CA LYS A 15 0.26 14.45 -5.70
C LYS A 15 1.04 13.13 -5.65
N TYR A 16 1.11 12.49 -4.48
CA TYR A 16 1.88 11.24 -4.28
C TYR A 16 1.09 10.15 -3.54
N PRO A 17 -0.07 9.72 -4.05
CA PRO A 17 -0.97 8.83 -3.33
C PRO A 17 -0.35 7.43 -3.08
N SER A 18 0.48 6.94 -4.00
CA SER A 18 1.19 5.67 -3.85
C SER A 18 2.19 5.67 -2.70
N PHE A 19 2.88 6.80 -2.48
CA PHE A 19 3.83 6.94 -1.38
C PHE A 19 3.12 6.85 -0.03
N PHE A 20 2.03 7.60 0.14
CA PHE A 20 1.27 7.59 1.39
C PHE A 20 0.60 6.25 1.66
N VAL A 21 -0.07 5.67 0.66
CA VAL A 21 -0.72 4.36 0.81
C VAL A 21 0.29 3.28 1.20
N GLN A 22 1.44 3.22 0.53
CA GLN A 22 2.47 2.25 0.85
C GLN A 22 3.02 2.46 2.27
N ARG A 23 3.34 3.70 2.66
CA ARG A 23 3.89 4.02 3.99
C ARG A 23 2.92 3.70 5.12
N VAL A 24 1.63 4.01 4.95
CA VAL A 24 0.61 3.70 5.96
C VAL A 24 0.41 2.21 6.09
N LEU A 25 0.40 1.47 4.98
CA LEU A 25 0.26 0.01 5.03
C LEU A 25 1.44 -0.65 5.73
N GLU A 26 2.67 -0.24 5.41
CA GLU A 26 3.89 -0.88 5.93
C GLU A 26 4.26 -0.44 7.35
N TYR A 27 4.00 0.81 7.73
CA TYR A 27 4.51 1.41 8.98
C TYR A 27 3.47 2.22 9.76
N GLY A 28 2.26 2.39 9.22
CA GLY A 28 1.20 3.18 9.84
C GLY A 28 0.49 2.49 10.98
N LYS A 29 -0.22 3.28 11.78
CA LYS A 29 -1.12 2.79 12.83
C LYS A 29 -2.50 2.43 12.26
N TRP A 30 -3.39 1.89 13.09
CA TRP A 30 -4.76 1.66 12.66
C TRP A 30 -5.54 2.97 12.42
N SER A 31 -5.30 4.00 13.23
CA SER A 31 -5.85 5.36 13.02
C SER A 31 -5.52 5.90 11.64
N ASP A 32 -4.31 5.62 11.22
CA ASP A 32 -3.68 6.10 10.01
C ASP A 32 -4.33 5.48 8.78
N TRP A 33 -4.50 4.16 8.85
CA TRP A 33 -5.26 3.40 7.86
C TRP A 33 -6.69 3.91 7.73
N ASN A 34 -7.37 4.19 8.86
CA ASN A 34 -8.74 4.70 8.83
C ASN A 34 -8.84 6.07 8.14
N ILE A 35 -7.86 6.96 8.35
CA ILE A 35 -7.79 8.25 7.66
C ILE A 35 -7.65 8.04 6.15
N LEU A 36 -6.75 7.17 5.70
CA LEU A 36 -6.61 6.87 4.27
C LEU A 36 -7.88 6.29 3.66
N VAL A 37 -8.52 5.35 4.36
CA VAL A 37 -9.76 4.72 3.89
C VAL A 37 -10.87 5.75 3.76
N ASN A 38 -10.97 6.69 4.70
CA ASN A 38 -11.96 7.78 4.64
C ASN A 38 -11.63 8.81 3.55
N TYR A 39 -10.34 9.08 3.30
CA TYR A 39 -9.91 10.07 2.31
C TYR A 39 -9.96 9.54 0.86
N TYR A 40 -9.38 8.37 0.60
CA TYR A 40 -9.26 7.80 -0.75
C TYR A 40 -10.38 6.82 -1.09
N GLY A 41 -10.96 6.16 -0.08
CA GLY A 41 -11.79 4.98 -0.30
C GLY A 41 -10.98 3.72 -0.56
N LYS A 42 -11.58 2.56 -0.22
CA LYS A 42 -10.92 1.25 -0.35
C LYS A 42 -10.55 0.93 -1.80
N GLU A 43 -11.43 1.22 -2.77
CA GLU A 43 -11.21 0.91 -4.18
C GLU A 43 -9.99 1.63 -4.75
N LYS A 44 -9.83 2.93 -4.45
CA LYS A 44 -8.69 3.72 -4.90
C LYS A 44 -7.39 3.21 -4.27
N ILE A 45 -7.41 2.85 -2.99
CA ILE A 45 -6.26 2.25 -2.31
C ILE A 45 -5.85 0.94 -2.96
N VAL A 46 -6.81 0.06 -3.28
CA VAL A 46 -6.56 -1.22 -3.94
C VAL A 46 -5.93 -1.01 -5.32
N ASN A 47 -6.47 -0.09 -6.13
CA ASN A 47 -5.92 0.24 -7.44
C ASN A 47 -4.48 0.79 -7.34
N ILE A 48 -4.21 1.65 -6.36
CA ILE A 48 -2.86 2.12 -6.06
C ILE A 48 -1.95 0.94 -5.72
N CYS A 49 -2.38 0.02 -4.84
CA CYS A 49 -1.62 -1.14 -4.42
C CYS A 49 -1.29 -2.08 -5.60
N MET A 50 -2.23 -2.29 -6.53
CA MET A 50 -2.00 -3.11 -7.74
C MET A 50 -0.84 -2.59 -8.59
N ASN A 51 -0.60 -1.29 -8.57
CA ASN A 51 0.45 -0.63 -9.36
C ASN A 51 1.78 -0.43 -8.61
N LEU A 52 1.85 -0.72 -7.32
CA LEU A 52 3.07 -0.59 -6.53
C LEU A 52 4.18 -1.52 -7.06
N ARG A 53 5.42 -1.03 -7.04
CA ARG A 53 6.60 -1.80 -7.46
C ARG A 53 7.05 -2.79 -6.39
N SER A 54 6.83 -2.43 -5.12
CA SER A 54 7.10 -3.26 -3.95
C SER A 54 6.00 -3.01 -2.93
N LEU A 55 5.66 -4.04 -2.17
CA LEU A 55 4.81 -3.97 -1.00
C LEU A 55 5.22 -5.12 -0.09
N ASP A 56 5.27 -4.88 1.21
CA ASP A 56 5.52 -5.94 2.18
C ASP A 56 4.54 -7.14 2.00
N PRO A 57 5.00 -8.40 2.06
CA PRO A 57 4.15 -9.58 1.82
C PRO A 57 2.95 -9.72 2.77
N VAL A 58 3.08 -9.25 4.02
CA VAL A 58 1.99 -9.24 5.01
C VAL A 58 0.96 -8.20 4.59
N CYS A 59 1.42 -7.00 4.20
CA CYS A 59 0.56 -5.92 3.71
C CYS A 59 -0.19 -6.32 2.43
N LEU A 60 0.50 -6.97 1.49
CA LEU A 60 -0.11 -7.51 0.28
C LEU A 60 -1.21 -8.54 0.61
N SER A 61 -0.94 -9.44 1.55
CA SER A 61 -1.92 -10.45 1.98
C SER A 61 -3.14 -9.79 2.64
N TYR A 62 -2.94 -8.74 3.45
CA TYR A 62 -4.02 -7.95 4.02
C TYR A 62 -4.87 -7.27 2.95
N ILE A 63 -4.24 -6.59 1.99
CA ILE A 63 -4.94 -5.93 0.88
C ILE A 63 -5.77 -6.95 0.09
N CYS A 64 -5.18 -8.10 -0.28
CA CYS A 64 -5.91 -9.17 -0.97
C CYS A 64 -7.14 -9.65 -0.19
N ALA A 65 -7.03 -9.77 1.14
CA ALA A 65 -8.11 -10.22 1.99
C ALA A 65 -9.27 -9.21 2.06
N ILE A 66 -8.98 -7.91 2.11
CA ILE A 66 -10.03 -6.87 2.20
C ILE A 66 -10.67 -6.54 0.85
N SER A 67 -9.99 -6.79 -0.26
CA SER A 67 -10.50 -6.51 -1.62
C SER A 67 -10.98 -7.75 -2.35
N ASN A 68 -10.81 -8.94 -1.77
CA ASN A 68 -11.11 -10.23 -2.41
C ASN A 68 -10.43 -10.38 -3.79
N THR A 69 -9.20 -9.89 -3.91
CA THR A 69 -8.36 -9.99 -5.11
C THR A 69 -7.25 -11.00 -4.90
N LYS A 70 -6.62 -11.48 -5.98
CA LYS A 70 -5.53 -12.45 -5.87
C LYS A 70 -4.17 -11.76 -5.90
N LYS A 71 -3.13 -12.41 -5.37
CA LYS A 71 -1.77 -11.84 -5.30
C LYS A 71 -1.19 -11.58 -6.70
N GLU A 72 -1.60 -12.37 -7.69
CA GLU A 72 -1.17 -12.28 -9.08
C GLU A 72 -1.62 -10.99 -9.77
N ASP A 73 -2.68 -10.36 -9.26
CA ASP A 73 -3.19 -9.08 -9.76
C ASP A 73 -2.24 -7.92 -9.44
N TYR A 74 -1.32 -8.11 -8.48
CA TYR A 74 -0.42 -7.07 -8.00
C TYR A 74 0.91 -7.09 -8.74
N ARG A 75 1.33 -5.91 -9.21
CA ARG A 75 2.62 -5.73 -9.89
C ARG A 75 3.80 -6.11 -9.00
N CYS A 76 3.77 -5.74 -7.72
CA CYS A 76 4.83 -6.05 -6.76
C CYS A 76 5.07 -7.55 -6.61
N TYR A 77 3.99 -8.36 -6.59
CA TYR A 77 4.08 -9.82 -6.51
C TYR A 77 4.71 -10.43 -7.76
N ARG A 78 4.26 -10.01 -8.95
CA ARG A 78 4.83 -10.48 -10.22
C ARG A 78 6.33 -10.15 -10.34
N ILE A 79 6.74 -8.94 -9.94
CA ILE A 79 8.15 -8.53 -9.95
C ILE A 79 8.99 -9.39 -8.99
N ALA A 80 8.48 -9.66 -7.78
CA ALA A 80 9.18 -10.50 -6.80
C ALA A 80 9.36 -11.94 -7.30
N GLN A 81 8.36 -12.49 -8.01
CA GLN A 81 8.44 -13.82 -8.62
C GLN A 81 9.43 -13.88 -9.80
N SER A 82 9.47 -12.84 -10.65
CA SER A 82 10.39 -12.81 -11.81
C SER A 82 11.85 -12.55 -11.44
N ASN A 83 12.11 -11.98 -10.26
CA ASN A 83 13.46 -11.71 -9.74
C ASN A 83 13.67 -12.43 -8.41
N PRO A 84 13.77 -13.77 -8.40
CA PRO A 84 14.02 -14.51 -7.17
C PRO A 84 15.41 -14.14 -6.64
N THR A 85 15.47 -13.35 -5.58
CA THR A 85 16.71 -13.16 -4.83
C THR A 85 17.12 -14.50 -4.22
N HIS A 86 18.41 -14.84 -4.29
CA HIS A 86 18.98 -16.09 -3.72
C HIS A 86 18.70 -16.31 -2.22
N TRP A 87 18.15 -15.32 -1.52
CA TRP A 87 17.87 -15.33 -0.09
C TRP A 87 16.42 -15.67 0.28
N ASN A 88 15.54 -15.93 -0.70
CA ASN A 88 14.15 -16.35 -0.46
C ASN A 88 13.97 -17.89 -0.55
N SER A 89 15.01 -18.67 -0.22
CA SER A 89 14.91 -20.13 -0.03
C SER A 89 14.53 -20.47 1.40
#